data_AF-A0A3D3SRW1-F1
#
_entry.id   AF-A0A3D3SRW1-F1
#
_cell.length_a   1.000
_cell.length_b   1.000
_cell.length_c   1.000
_cell.angle_alpha   90.00
_cell.angle_beta   90.00
_cell.angle_gamma   90.00
#
_symmetry.space_group_name_H-M   'P 1'
#
loop_
_entity.id
_entity.type
_entity.pdbx_description
1 polymer ?
#
loop_
_entity_poly.entity_id
_entity_poly.type
_entity_poly.pdbx_seq_one_letter_code
_entity_poly.pdbx_strand_id
1 'polypeptide(L)'
;TRLELTEQLSWKAVLDGGLLVELGRDQLPSSPLERLQGLLVRLESLEASLQSKSGMQKVALADLRYANGFAFRAVAASALPAGSQKRPGFKSRSCLPLDSLSHLEGPDGHGP
;
A
#
# COMPACT_ATOMS: atom_id res chain seq x y z
N THR A 1 -1.94 -20.59 -5.35
CA THR A 1 -1.34 -19.29 -5.74
C THR A 1 -1.98 -18.77 -7.03
N ARG A 2 -2.26 -17.46 -7.14
CA ARG A 2 -2.84 -16.79 -8.32
C ARG A 2 -2.07 -15.49 -8.63
N LEU A 3 -1.88 -15.16 -9.90
CA LEU A 3 -1.28 -13.89 -10.34
C LEU A 3 -2.29 -13.13 -11.22
N GLU A 4 -2.42 -11.83 -11.00
CA GLU A 4 -3.36 -10.95 -11.69
C GLU A 4 -2.62 -9.71 -12.22
N LEU A 5 -2.80 -9.43 -13.51
CA LEU A 5 -2.38 -8.18 -14.15
C LEU A 5 -3.59 -7.25 -14.21
N THR A 6 -3.44 -6.02 -13.71
CA THR A 6 -4.50 -5.01 -13.76
C THR A 6 -4.43 -4.19 -15.05
N GLU A 7 -5.54 -3.52 -15.40
CA GLU A 7 -5.61 -2.56 -16.52
C GLU A 7 -4.56 -1.44 -16.41
N GLN A 8 -4.06 -1.16 -15.21
CA GLN A 8 -3.01 -0.18 -14.93
C GLN A 8 -1.60 -0.77 -15.08
N LEU A 9 -1.47 -1.89 -15.80
CA LEU A 9 -0.22 -2.65 -16.01
C LEU A 9 0.51 -2.96 -14.71
N SER A 10 -0.24 -3.24 -13.63
CA SER A 10 0.31 -3.53 -12.32
C SER A 10 0.00 -4.97 -11.92
N TRP A 11 0.94 -5.60 -11.24
CA TRP A 11 0.86 -6.99 -10.83
C TRP A 11 0.37 -7.14 -9.39
N LYS A 12 -0.52 -8.10 -9.18
CA LYS A 12 -0.94 -8.58 -7.86
C LYS A 12 -0.81 -10.08 -7.80
N ALA A 13 -0.38 -10.61 -6.67
CA ALA A 13 -0.30 -12.05 -6.43
C ALA A 13 -1.10 -12.42 -5.19
N VAL A 14 -1.82 -13.54 -5.23
CA VAL A 14 -2.41 -14.18 -4.06
C VAL A 14 -1.62 -15.45 -3.81
N LEU A 15 -0.85 -15.46 -2.73
CA LEU A 15 -0.02 -16.59 -2.33
C LEU A 15 -0.87 -17.69 -1.67
N ASP A 16 -0.27 -18.87 -1.57
CA ASP A 16 -0.83 -19.94 -0.77
C ASP A 16 -0.98 -19.48 0.69
N GLY A 17 -2.12 -19.80 1.32
CA GLY A 17 -2.46 -19.27 2.64
C GLY A 17 -3.11 -17.88 2.66
N GLY A 18 -3.47 -17.31 1.50
CA GLY A 18 -4.36 -16.14 1.41
C GLY A 18 -3.67 -14.77 1.54
N LEU A 19 -2.33 -14.73 1.54
CA LEU A 19 -1.58 -13.49 1.55
C LEU A 19 -1.69 -12.79 0.19
N LEU A 20 -2.23 -11.57 0.19
CA LEU A 20 -2.30 -10.72 -1.00
C LEU A 20 -1.05 -9.85 -1.11
N VAL A 21 -0.37 -9.89 -2.25
CA VAL A 21 0.87 -9.18 -2.52
C VAL A 21 0.70 -8.23 -3.69
N GLU A 22 0.92 -6.93 -3.47
CA GLU A 22 0.90 -5.91 -4.51
C GLU A 22 2.34 -5.67 -5.01
N LEU A 23 2.66 -6.20 -6.19
CA LEU A 23 4.00 -6.12 -6.79
C LEU A 23 4.22 -4.80 -7.53
N GLY A 24 3.14 -4.17 -7.98
CA GLY A 24 3.19 -2.93 -8.76
C GLY A 24 3.63 -3.14 -10.19
N ARG A 25 4.28 -2.13 -10.75
CA ARG A 25 4.82 -2.16 -12.12
C ARG A 25 6.30 -2.49 -12.11
N ASP A 26 6.82 -2.88 -13.27
CA ASP A 26 8.24 -3.09 -13.51
C ASP A 26 8.96 -1.76 -13.81
N GLN A 27 8.93 -0.83 -12.85
CA GLN A 27 9.57 0.50 -12.97
C GLN A 27 10.71 0.70 -11.97
N LEU A 28 10.99 -0.33 -11.17
CA LEU A 28 12.00 -0.29 -10.13
C LEU A 28 13.24 -1.05 -10.60
N PRO A 29 14.43 -0.69 -10.09
CA PRO A 29 15.68 -1.33 -10.50
C PRO A 29 15.74 -2.81 -10.12
N SER A 30 15.11 -3.21 -9.02
CA SER A 30 14.94 -4.62 -8.66
C SER A 30 13.72 -5.20 -9.37
N SER A 31 13.80 -6.47 -9.77
CA SER A 31 12.63 -7.13 -10.35
C SER A 31 11.53 -7.36 -9.29
N PRO A 32 10.24 -7.39 -9.68
CA PRO A 32 9.15 -7.78 -8.78
C PRO A 32 9.38 -9.14 -8.11
N LEU A 33 10.03 -10.07 -8.83
CA LEU A 33 10.34 -11.39 -8.33
C LEU A 33 11.41 -11.36 -7.22
N GLU A 34 12.46 -10.55 -7.34
CA GLU A 34 13.47 -10.40 -6.30
C GLU A 34 12.88 -9.78 -5.02
N ARG A 35 12.02 -8.78 -5.16
CA ARG A 35 11.31 -8.20 -4.01
C ARG A 35 10.41 -9.23 -3.31
N LEU A 36 9.72 -10.06 -4.10
CA LEU A 36 8.89 -11.14 -3.57
C LEU A 36 9.72 -12.18 -2.82
N GLN A 37 10.87 -12.60 -3.38
CA GLN A 37 11.78 -13.52 -2.69
C GLN A 37 12.28 -12.93 -1.38
N GLY A 38 12.69 -11.66 -1.37
CA GLY A 38 13.12 -10.96 -0.16
C GLY A 38 12.00 -10.77 0.88
N LEU A 39 10.72 -10.71 0.46
CA LEU A 39 9.58 -10.75 1.36
C LEU A 39 9.44 -12.13 1.99
N LEU A 40 9.44 -13.20 1.19
CA LEU A 40 9.24 -14.57 1.67
C LEU A 40 10.28 -14.98 2.71
N VAL A 41 11.55 -14.62 2.50
CA VAL A 41 12.63 -14.87 3.46
C VAL A 41 12.39 -14.16 4.80
N ARG A 42 11.78 -12.97 4.78
CA ARG A 42 11.54 -12.16 5.99
C ARG A 42 10.18 -12.40 6.62
N LEU A 43 9.26 -13.05 5.91
CA LEU A 43 7.86 -13.18 6.29
C LEU A 43 7.73 -13.96 7.61
N GLU A 44 8.41 -15.09 7.74
CA GLU A 44 8.34 -15.93 8.94
C GLU A 44 8.83 -15.16 10.19
N SER A 45 9.98 -14.49 10.08
CA SER A 45 10.54 -13.67 11.16
C SER A 45 9.63 -12.48 11.51
N LEU A 46 8.99 -11.88 10.51
CA LEU A 46 8.03 -10.81 10.69
C LEU A 46 6.78 -11.28 11.43
N GLU A 47 6.21 -12.42 11.04
CA GLU A 47 5.03 -12.99 11.68
C GLU A 47 5.32 -13.41 13.13
N ALA A 48 6.47 -14.02 13.40
CA ALA A 48 6.91 -14.32 14.77
C ALA A 48 7.06 -13.03 15.62
N SER A 49 7.61 -11.96 15.02
CA SER A 49 7.72 -10.65 15.68
C SER A 49 6.36 -9.99 15.94
N LEU A 50 5.39 -10.17 15.04
CA LEU A 50 4.03 -9.63 15.19
C LEU A 50 3.25 -10.36 16.27
N GLN A 51 3.41 -11.69 16.36
CA GLN A 51 2.78 -12.51 17.38
C GLN A 51 3.26 -12.12 18.78
N SER A 52 4.57 -11.93 18.95
CA SER A 52 5.16 -11.57 20.24
C SER A 52 4.83 -10.14 20.69
N LYS A 53 4.68 -9.18 19.77
CA LYS A 53 4.52 -7.75 20.12
C LYS A 53 3.07 -7.28 20.19
N SER A 54 2.18 -7.83 19.37
CA SER A 54 0.85 -7.24 19.14
C SER A 54 -0.29 -8.26 19.15
N GLY A 55 -0.02 -9.55 19.37
CA GLY A 55 -1.03 -10.62 19.25
C GLY A 55 -1.57 -10.78 17.82
N MET A 56 -0.92 -10.15 16.84
CA MET A 56 -1.23 -10.28 15.42
C MET A 56 -0.65 -11.60 14.92
N GLN A 57 -1.44 -12.39 14.20
CA GLN A 57 -1.04 -13.75 13.87
C GLN A 57 -0.52 -13.91 12.45
N LYS A 58 -1.00 -13.06 11.53
CA LYS A 58 -0.68 -13.23 10.11
C LYS A 58 -0.59 -11.93 9.34
N VAL A 59 0.30 -11.88 8.36
CA VAL A 59 0.27 -10.84 7.33
C VAL A 59 -0.81 -11.19 6.31
N ALA A 60 -1.78 -10.29 6.13
CA ALA A 60 -2.87 -10.46 5.16
C ALA A 60 -2.59 -9.76 3.83
N LEU A 61 -1.85 -8.65 3.86
CA LEU A 61 -1.47 -7.89 2.68
C LEU A 61 -0.01 -7.43 2.79
N ALA A 62 0.73 -7.55 1.69
CA ALA A 62 2.07 -6.99 1.52
C ALA A 62 2.13 -6.11 0.27
N ASP A 63 2.72 -4.94 0.39
CA ASP A 63 2.91 -3.97 -0.69
C ASP A 63 4.40 -3.87 -1.00
N LEU A 64 4.78 -4.35 -2.18
CA LEU A 64 6.15 -4.40 -2.70
C LEU A 64 6.38 -3.36 -3.79
N ARG A 65 5.60 -2.27 -3.84
CA ARG A 65 5.76 -1.19 -4.84
C ARG A 65 6.93 -0.26 -4.54
N TYR A 66 7.68 -0.51 -3.48
CA TYR A 66 8.79 0.31 -3.01
C TYR A 66 10.14 -0.31 -3.38
N ALA A 67 11.13 0.54 -3.65
CA ALA A 67 12.46 0.10 -4.10
C ALA A 67 13.20 -0.74 -3.04
N ASN A 68 13.19 -0.29 -1.77
CA ASN A 68 14.05 -0.85 -0.72
C ASN A 68 13.27 -1.45 0.46
N GLY A 69 12.00 -1.79 0.27
CA GLY A 69 11.17 -2.25 1.38
C GLY A 69 9.79 -2.68 0.98
N PHE A 70 8.97 -2.96 2.00
CA PHE A 70 7.58 -3.32 1.82
C PHE A 70 6.74 -2.75 2.96
N ALA A 71 5.51 -2.38 2.64
CA ALA A 71 4.49 -2.14 3.66
C ALA A 71 3.68 -3.43 3.84
N PHE A 72 3.13 -3.63 5.02
CA PHE A 72 2.27 -4.79 5.26
C PHE A 72 1.10 -4.42 6.15
N ARG A 73 0.01 -5.18 6.01
CA ARG A 73 -1.12 -5.17 6.92
C ARG A 73 -1.21 -6.54 7.57
N ALA A 74 -1.01 -6.56 8.88
CA ALA A 74 -1.24 -7.73 9.69
C ALA A 74 -2.68 -7.76 10.21
N VAL A 75 -3.19 -8.95 10.46
CA VAL A 75 -4.50 -9.20 11.05
C VAL A 75 -4.35 -10.03 12.32
N ALA A 76 -5.17 -9.73 13.32
CA ALA A 76 -5.33 -10.61 14.47
C ALA A 76 -5.99 -11.92 14.00
N ALA A 77 -5.66 -13.04 14.65
CA ALA A 77 -6.29 -14.32 14.29
C ALA A 77 -7.82 -14.28 14.39
N SER A 78 -8.35 -13.51 15.34
CA SER A 78 -9.79 -13.34 15.53
C SER A 78 -10.48 -12.53 14.42
N ALA A 79 -9.71 -11.90 13.53
CA ALA A 79 -10.21 -10.99 12.50
C ALA A 79 -10.01 -11.52 11.07
N LEU A 80 -9.57 -12.77 10.89
CA LEU A 80 -9.46 -13.42 9.57
C LEU A 80 -10.86 -13.56 8.95
N PRO A 81 -11.23 -12.75 7.94
CA PRO A 81 -12.50 -12.92 7.26
C PRO A 81 -12.35 -14.04 6.23
N ALA A 82 -13.29 -14.98 6.19
CA ALA A 82 -13.46 -15.86 5.04
C ALA A 82 -13.76 -15.00 3.81
N GLY A 83 -12.77 -14.84 2.92
CA GLY A 83 -12.90 -14.38 1.54
C GLY A 83 -13.91 -13.27 1.26
N SER A 84 -13.48 -12.01 1.38
CA SER A 84 -13.89 -10.90 0.50
C SER A 84 -13.22 -9.62 0.96
N GLN A 85 -12.05 -9.31 0.37
CA GLN A 85 -11.44 -8.00 0.51
C GLN A 85 -12.29 -6.98 -0.27
N LYS A 86 -13.38 -6.52 0.35
CA LYS A 86 -14.11 -5.34 -0.12
C LYS A 86 -13.15 -4.16 0.01
N ARG A 87 -12.66 -3.66 -1.13
CA ARG A 87 -11.82 -2.47 -1.24
C ARG A 87 -12.39 -1.39 -0.29
N PRO A 88 -11.66 -0.93 0.75
CA PRO A 88 -12.04 0.31 1.38
C PRO A 88 -11.90 1.37 0.30
N GLY A 89 -13.03 1.98 -0.06
CA GLY A 89 -13.08 3.01 -1.09
C GLY A 89 -11.98 4.02 -0.82
N PHE A 90 -11.03 4.10 -1.76
CA PHE A 90 -10.07 5.18 -1.83
C PHE A 90 -10.90 6.45 -1.98
N LYS A 91 -11.14 7.15 -0.87
CA LYS A 91 -11.75 8.47 -0.91
C LYS A 91 -10.76 9.33 -1.67
N SER A 92 -11.05 9.53 -2.96
CA SER A 92 -10.35 10.46 -3.81
C SER A 92 -10.33 11.78 -3.04
N ARG A 93 -9.16 12.19 -2.51
CA ARG A 93 -8.99 13.59 -2.16
C ARG A 93 -9.06 14.31 -3.49
N SER A 94 -10.22 14.88 -3.77
CA SER A 94 -10.38 15.81 -4.88
C SER A 94 -9.23 16.80 -4.81
N CYS A 95 -8.39 16.77 -5.83
CA CYS A 95 -7.44 17.82 -6.11
C CYS A 95 -8.24 19.12 -6.13
N LEU A 96 -8.01 20.00 -5.16
CA LEU A 96 -8.50 21.36 -5.30
C LEU A 96 -7.79 21.93 -6.53
N PRO A 97 -8.52 22.50 -7.50
CA PRO A 97 -7.92 23.10 -8.67
C PRO A 97 -7.01 24.27 -8.24
N LEU A 98 -5.86 24.35 -8.90
CA LEU A 98 -4.84 25.37 -8.69
C LEU A 98 -5.29 26.70 -9.34
N ASP A 99 -6.37 27.28 -8.83
CA ASP A 99 -6.89 28.57 -9.30
C ASP A 99 -7.40 29.39 -8.10
N SER A 100 -6.47 29.94 -7.32
CA SER A 100 -6.74 30.98 -6.31
C SER A 100 -5.43 31.63 -5.83
N LEU A 101 -4.65 32.18 -6.75
CA LEU A 101 -3.60 33.16 -6.45
C LEU A 101 -3.71 34.35 -7.41
N SER A 102 -4.90 34.97 -7.45
CA SER A 102 -5.14 36.17 -8.26
C SER A 102 -6.21 37.07 -7.65
N HIS A 103 -6.04 37.53 -6.42
CA HIS A 103 -6.69 38.79 -5.99
C HIS A 103 -6.14 39.29 -4.65
N LEU A 104 -5.23 40.26 -4.70
CA LEU A 104 -5.12 41.30 -3.66
C LEU A 104 -4.67 42.57 -4.36
N GLU A 105 -5.64 43.17 -5.07
CA GLU A 105 -5.66 44.58 -5.39
C GLU A 105 -5.63 45.39 -4.07
N GLY A 106 -5.00 46.57 -4.10
CA GLY A 106 -4.83 47.46 -2.95
C GLY A 106 -6.14 48.07 -2.45
N PRO A 107 -6.05 48.92 -1.41
CA PRO A 107 -6.59 50.27 -1.61
C PRO A 107 -5.76 51.40 -0.98
N ASP A 108 -6.02 52.57 -1.55
CA ASP A 108 -5.49 53.91 -1.37
C ASP A 108 -5.41 54.50 0.05
N GLY A 109 -4.31 55.23 0.31
CA GLY A 109 -4.24 56.64 0.78
C GLY A 109 -4.84 57.09 2.13
N HIS A 110 -3.98 57.65 3.02
CA HIS A 110 -4.12 59.01 3.59
C HIS A 110 -2.88 59.44 4.40
N GLY A 111 -2.48 60.72 4.29
CA GLY A 111 -1.51 61.42 5.18
C GLY A 111 -2.08 61.64 6.59
N PRO A 112 -1.44 62.44 7.49
CA PRO A 112 -0.73 63.70 7.23
C PRO A 112 0.80 63.69 7.39
#